data_AF-A0A3D4EK13-F1
#
_entry.id   AF-A0A3D4EK13-F1
#
_cell.length_a   1.000
_cell.length_b   1.000
_cell.length_c   1.000
_cell.angle_alpha   90.00
_cell.angle_beta   90.00
_cell.angle_gamma   90.00
#
_symmetry.space_group_name_H-M   'P 1'
#
loop_
_entity.id
_entity.type
_entity.pdbx_description
1 polymer ?
#
loop_
_entity_poly.entity_id
_entity_poly.type
_entity_poly.pdbx_seq_one_letter_code
_entity_poly.pdbx_strand_id
1 'polypeptide(L)'
;MSVDELAAMCYLSRYHFMRLFKQQTGCTVHNYIRQKRLVLAARLIREGMSASSAAAECGFTDYSAFHRAFSQTFGISPGKIKSS
;
A
#
# COMPACT_ATOMS: atom_id res chain seq x y z
N MET A 1 -2.90 -9.49 -2.80
CA MET A 1 -2.87 -9.58 -1.33
C MET A 1 -4.07 -8.93 -0.69
N SER A 2 -5.07 -9.75 -0.38
CA SER A 2 -6.29 -9.42 0.36
C SER A 2 -6.15 -9.72 1.86
N VAL A 3 -7.09 -9.26 2.67
CA VAL A 3 -7.11 -9.59 4.11
C VAL A 3 -7.44 -11.07 4.34
N ASP A 4 -8.23 -11.70 3.46
CA ASP A 4 -8.57 -13.12 3.57
C ASP A 4 -7.34 -14.01 3.35
N GLU A 5 -6.49 -13.65 2.38
CA GLU A 5 -5.23 -14.36 2.12
C GLU A 5 -4.30 -14.29 3.33
N LEU A 6 -4.17 -13.12 3.97
CA LEU A 6 -3.35 -12.95 5.18
C LEU A 6 -3.93 -13.74 6.37
N ALA A 7 -5.25 -13.71 6.56
CA ALA A 7 -5.90 -14.42 7.65
C ALA A 7 -5.74 -15.95 7.50
N ALA A 8 -5.88 -16.46 6.26
CA ALA A 8 -5.69 -17.87 5.95
C ALA A 8 -4.26 -18.35 6.24
N MET A 9 -3.24 -17.54 5.90
CA MET A 9 -1.83 -17.86 6.22
C MET A 9 -1.56 -17.93 7.74
N CYS A 10 -2.39 -17.28 8.55
CA CYS A 10 -2.29 -17.32 10.01
C CYS A 10 -3.28 -18.32 10.66
N TYR A 11 -4.02 -19.11 9.87
CA TYR A 11 -5.10 -20.00 10.34
C TYR A 11 -6.17 -19.28 11.18
N LEU A 12 -6.45 -18.02 10.85
CA LEU A 12 -7.43 -17.18 11.54
C LEU A 12 -8.61 -16.83 10.65
N SER A 13 -9.77 -16.63 11.25
CA SER A 13 -10.87 -15.95 10.56
C SER A 13 -10.48 -14.49 10.28
N ARG A 14 -11.03 -13.93 9.20
CA ARG A 14 -10.80 -12.53 8.79
C ARG A 14 -10.97 -11.53 9.94
N TYR A 15 -12.09 -11.65 10.67
CA TYR A 15 -12.41 -10.76 11.79
C TYR A 15 -11.41 -10.91 12.94
N HIS A 16 -11.02 -12.15 13.27
CA HIS A 16 -10.08 -12.39 14.36
C HIS A 16 -8.69 -11.85 14.01
N PHE A 17 -8.25 -12.09 12.77
CA PHE A 17 -7.01 -11.56 12.23
C PHE A 17 -6.98 -10.02 12.26
N MET A 18 -8.01 -9.34 11.74
CA MET A 18 -8.07 -7.88 11.73
C MET A 18 -8.02 -7.28 13.14
N ARG A 19 -8.72 -7.90 14.10
CA ARG A 19 -8.73 -7.45 15.51
C ARG A 19 -7.35 -7.60 16.14
N LEU A 20 -6.74 -8.79 16.02
CA LEU A 20 -5.41 -9.06 16.57
C LEU A 20 -4.35 -8.18 15.90
N PHE A 21 -4.40 -8.02 14.58
CA PHE A 21 -3.46 -7.17 13.85
C PHE A 21 -3.53 -5.73 14.35
N LYS A 22 -4.73 -5.16 14.50
CA LYS A 22 -4.89 -3.79 15.03
C LYS A 22 -4.41 -3.67 16.47
N GLN A 23 -4.68 -4.66 17.31
CA GLN A 23 -4.21 -4.69 18.69
C GLN A 23 -2.68 -4.71 18.78
N GLN A 24 -2.00 -5.44 17.88
CA GLN A 24 -0.55 -5.61 17.89
C GLN A 24 0.20 -4.49 17.17
N THR A 25 -0.37 -3.92 16.10
CA THR A 25 0.31 -2.92 15.24
C THR A 25 -0.21 -1.50 15.41
N GLY A 26 -1.32 -1.30 16.11
CA GLY A 26 -1.99 0.00 16.26
C GLY A 26 -2.75 0.48 15.01
N CYS A 27 -2.69 -0.23 13.88
CA CYS A 27 -3.37 0.17 12.64
C CYS A 27 -4.18 -0.99 12.01
N THR A 28 -5.11 -0.64 11.12
CA THR A 28 -5.88 -1.67 10.40
C THR A 28 -5.00 -2.36 9.36
N VAL A 29 -5.26 -3.64 9.09
CA VAL A 29 -4.59 -4.41 8.04
C VAL A 29 -4.65 -3.67 6.69
N HIS A 30 -5.81 -3.10 6.35
CA HIS A 30 -5.98 -2.34 5.10
C HIS A 30 -5.06 -1.12 5.03
N ASN A 31 -4.95 -0.35 6.11
CA ASN A 31 -4.05 0.81 6.15
C ASN A 31 -2.59 0.37 6.03
N TYR A 32 -2.22 -0.71 6.72
CA TYR A 32 -0.87 -1.26 6.65
C TYR A 32 -0.50 -1.73 5.23
N ILE A 33 -1.37 -2.52 4.59
CA ILE A 33 -1.17 -2.95 3.19
C ILE A 33 -1.06 -1.73 2.27
N ARG A 34 -1.96 -0.75 2.42
CA ARG A 34 -1.95 0.47 1.61
C ARG A 34 -0.63 1.22 1.77
N GLN A 35 -0.12 1.37 2.99
CA GLN A 35 1.16 2.03 3.24
C GLN A 35 2.33 1.25 2.64
N LYS A 36 2.37 -0.08 2.77
CA LYS A 36 3.40 -0.91 2.14
C LYS A 36 3.40 -0.79 0.61
N ARG A 37 2.22 -0.77 -0.01
CA ARG A 37 2.07 -0.54 -1.46
C ARG A 37 2.58 0.83 -1.88
N LEU A 38 2.31 1.88 -1.10
CA LEU A 38 2.82 3.22 -1.38
C LEU A 38 4.35 3.30 -1.29
N VAL A 39 4.95 2.64 -0.30
CA VAL A 39 6.41 2.57 -0.15
C VAL A 39 7.05 1.83 -1.33
N LEU A 40 6.46 0.71 -1.75
CA LEU A 40 6.92 -0.02 -2.94
C LEU A 40 6.78 0.83 -4.21
N ALA A 41 5.65 1.52 -4.40
CA ALA A 41 5.45 2.39 -5.55
C ALA A 41 6.48 3.52 -5.59
N ALA A 42 6.78 4.15 -4.44
CA ALA A 42 7.80 5.18 -4.36
C ALA A 42 9.19 4.65 -4.75
N ARG A 43 9.52 3.42 -4.36
CA ARG A 43 10.76 2.74 -4.77
C ARG A 43 10.79 2.50 -6.29
N LEU A 44 9.74 1.93 -6.86
CA LEU A 44 9.68 1.66 -8.31
C LEU A 44 9.79 2.94 -9.13
N ILE A 45 9.17 4.03 -8.69
CA ILE A 45 9.29 5.33 -9.36
C ILE A 45 10.75 5.85 -9.32
N ARG A 46 11.44 5.68 -8.18
CA ARG A 46 12.87 6.03 -8.08
C ARG A 46 13.76 5.19 -8.98
N GLU A 47 13.36 3.94 -9.23
CA GLU A 47 14.02 3.02 -10.15
C GLU A 47 13.67 3.30 -11.63
N GLY A 48 12.91 4.37 -11.91
CA GLY A 48 12.61 4.85 -13.27
C GLY A 48 11.25 4.42 -13.81
N MET A 49 10.44 3.70 -13.03
CA MET A 49 9.08 3.33 -13.45
C MET A 49 8.15 4.54 -13.46
N SER A 50 7.24 4.61 -14.45
CA SER A 50 6.21 5.65 -14.46
C SER A 50 5.29 5.53 -13.24
N ALA A 51 4.80 6.66 -12.71
CA ALA A 51 3.88 6.66 -11.57
C ALA A 51 2.62 5.83 -11.81
N SER A 52 2.11 5.83 -13.05
CA SER A 52 0.95 5.03 -13.46
C SER A 52 1.24 3.53 -13.39
N SER A 53 2.36 3.10 -13.99
CA SER A 53 2.79 1.70 -13.96
C SER A 53 3.08 1.22 -12.54
N ALA A 54 3.76 2.04 -11.73
CA ALA A 54 4.06 1.71 -10.34
C ALA A 54 2.80 1.57 -9.49
N ALA A 55 1.77 2.40 -9.74
CA ALA A 55 0.47 2.28 -9.06
C ALA A 55 -0.20 0.93 -9.38
N ALA A 56 -0.26 0.57 -10.66
CA ALA A 56 -0.85 -0.69 -11.12
C ALA A 56 -0.09 -1.90 -10.56
N GLU A 57 1.23 -1.90 -10.63
CA GLU A 57 2.11 -2.97 -10.12
C GLU A 57 1.95 -3.16 -8.61
N CYS A 58 1.74 -2.06 -7.88
CA CYS A 58 1.49 -2.10 -6.44
C CYS A 58 0.04 -2.42 -6.07
N GLY A 59 -0.81 -2.75 -7.05
CA GLY A 59 -2.18 -3.19 -6.84
C GLY A 59 -3.17 -2.06 -6.53
N PHE A 60 -2.91 -0.84 -7.00
CA PHE A 60 -3.91 0.22 -7.06
C PHE A 60 -4.71 0.12 -8.35
N THR A 61 -6.03 -0.02 -8.25
CA THR A 61 -6.94 -0.07 -9.40
C THR A 61 -7.39 1.30 -9.87
N ASP A 62 -7.28 2.32 -9.01
CA ASP A 62 -7.64 3.71 -9.30
C ASP A 62 -6.42 4.61 -9.07
N TYR A 63 -5.96 5.24 -10.16
CA TYR A 63 -4.80 6.13 -10.13
C TYR A 63 -5.05 7.43 -9.35
N SER A 64 -6.27 7.97 -9.38
CA SER A 64 -6.63 9.17 -8.61
C SER A 64 -6.59 8.90 -7.10
N ALA A 65 -7.08 7.73 -6.68
CA ALA A 65 -7.01 7.28 -5.31
C ALA A 65 -5.55 7.05 -4.88
N PHE A 66 -4.73 6.42 -5.73
CA PHE A 66 -3.29 6.30 -5.52
C PHE A 66 -2.61 7.66 -5.39
N HIS A 67 -2.85 8.60 -6.32
CA HIS A 67 -2.19 9.89 -6.33
C HIS A 67 -2.47 10.69 -5.05
N ARG A 68 -3.73 10.70 -4.59
CA ARG A 68 -4.12 11.34 -3.31
C ARG A 68 -3.44 10.65 -2.13
N ALA A 69 -3.50 9.32 -2.08
CA ALA A 69 -2.87 8.51 -1.04
C ALA A 69 -1.36 8.77 -0.92
N PHE A 70 -0.69 8.77 -2.07
CA PHE A 70 0.73 8.99 -2.21
C PHE A 70 1.13 10.38 -1.73
N SER A 71 0.44 11.41 -2.23
CA SER A 71 0.73 12.79 -1.88
C SER A 71 0.51 13.06 -0.39
N GLN A 72 -0.55 12.48 0.21
CA GLN A 72 -0.79 12.56 1.66
C GLN A 72 0.30 11.87 2.48
N THR A 73 0.89 10.78 1.96
CA THR A 73 1.86 9.96 2.70
C THR A 73 3.28 10.53 2.60
N PHE A 74 3.67 11.05 1.43
CA PHE A 74 5.04 11.49 1.15
C PHE A 74 5.20 13.01 1.05
N GLY A 75 4.11 13.78 1.10
CA GLY A 75 4.13 15.25 0.99
C GLY A 75 4.45 15.78 -0.41
N ILE A 76 4.66 14.89 -1.39
CA ILE A 76 4.95 15.23 -2.79
C ILE A 76 4.13 14.35 -3.73
N SER A 77 3.82 14.86 -4.92
CA SER A 77 3.14 14.06 -5.93
C SER A 77 4.06 12.97 -6.49
N PRO A 78 3.52 11.81 -6.90
CA PRO A 78 4.34 10.70 -7.41
C PRO A 78 5.15 11.08 -8.65
N GLY A 79 4.64 11.97 -9.52
CA GLY A 79 5.38 12.47 -10.67
C GLY A 79 6.54 13.43 -10.36
N LYS A 80 6.68 13.87 -9.10
CA LYS A 80 7.79 14.73 -8.64
C LYS A 80 8.89 13.95 -7.91
N ILE A 81 8.74 12.63 -7.72
CA ILE A 81 9.85 11.81 -7.24
C ILE A 81 10.96 11.86 -8.27
N LYS A 82 12.17 12.18 -7.80
CA LYS A 82 13.38 12.10 -8.62
C LYS A 82 13.85 10.65 -8.65
N SER A 83 14.25 10.19 -9.83
CA SER A 83 15.05 8.98 -9.96
C SER A 83 16.39 9.19 -9.25
N SER A 84 16.87 8.14 -8.57
CA SER A 84 18.20 8.11 -7.95
C SER A 84 19.26 7.70 -8.96
#